data_AF-A0AAD6LT61-F1
#
_entry.id   AF-A0AAD6LT61-F1
#
_cell.length_a   1.000
_cell.length_b   1.000
_cell.length_c   1.000
_cell.angle_alpha   90.00
_cell.angle_beta   90.00
_cell.angle_gamma   90.00
#
_symmetry.space_group_name_H-M   'P 1'
#
loop_
_entity.id
_entity.type
_entity.pdbx_description
1 polymer ?
#
loop_
_entity_poly.entity_id
_entity_poly.type
_entity_poly.pdbx_seq_one_letter_code
_entity_poly.pdbx_strand_id
1 'polypeptide(L)'
;MLHCAYEAVKKSIQAYVTRAGVLLLRFSYRFRLIRNEEIIAEFRRGLGKGKANGRKIREEGVEQVFVDAAHAIGSVDINVKEIGADFYKASLGFDVHHPVVSHEYGNGLPIESAWVGTRDYSSQLVVPAALEFVNRFEDGIHGIMKRNHEEVVKMGKMLAESWRTNLGSPPEMCAGMIMVGLPSRLRVSSEDDASRLRSHLRECHGVEVPIHYQGLRDGEEGLVVNIGAALIK
;
A
#
# COMPACT_ATOMS: atom_id res chain seq x y z
N MET A 1 -1.16 5.34 14.28
CA MET A 1 -0.52 4.01 14.14
C MET A 1 -0.54 3.72 12.64
N LEU A 2 0.61 3.60 11.96
CA LEU A 2 0.61 3.48 10.50
C LEU A 2 0.12 2.08 10.12
N HIS A 3 -1.10 2.02 9.63
CA HIS A 3 -1.67 0.80 9.12
C HIS A 3 -1.34 0.67 7.64
N CYS A 4 -0.36 -0.17 7.33
CA CYS A 4 0.13 -0.34 5.97
C CYS A 4 -0.78 -1.23 5.09
N ALA A 5 -1.71 -1.97 5.70
CA ALA A 5 -2.71 -2.72 4.94
C ALA A 5 -3.91 -1.83 4.60
N TYR A 6 -4.31 -1.83 3.33
CA TYR A 6 -5.48 -1.09 2.88
C TYR A 6 -6.75 -1.56 3.60
N GLU A 7 -7.65 -0.62 3.92
CA GLU A 7 -8.85 -0.91 4.73
C GLU A 7 -9.72 -2.01 4.12
N ALA A 8 -9.80 -2.08 2.78
CA ALA A 8 -10.54 -3.14 2.11
C ALA A 8 -9.97 -4.53 2.43
N VAL A 9 -8.64 -4.70 2.45
CA VAL A 9 -8.00 -5.98 2.81
C VAL A 9 -8.30 -6.34 4.25
N LYS A 10 -8.16 -5.40 5.19
CA LYS A 10 -8.45 -5.65 6.61
C LYS A 10 -9.90 -6.07 6.83
N LYS A 11 -10.84 -5.36 6.20
CA LYS A 11 -12.27 -5.64 6.32
C LYS A 11 -12.63 -6.98 5.69
N SER A 12 -12.06 -7.33 4.54
CA SER A 12 -12.22 -8.64 3.92
C SER A 12 -11.68 -9.76 4.81
N ILE A 13 -10.45 -9.64 5.30
CA ILE A 13 -9.87 -10.63 6.24
C ILE A 13 -10.76 -10.75 7.48
N GLN A 14 -11.18 -9.63 8.09
CA GLN A 14 -12.07 -9.67 9.25
C GLN A 14 -13.42 -10.34 8.95
N ALA A 15 -14.02 -10.06 7.78
CA ALA A 15 -15.31 -10.61 7.40
C ALA A 15 -15.26 -12.13 7.16
N TYR A 16 -14.21 -12.64 6.54
CA TYR A 16 -14.12 -14.05 6.14
C TYR A 16 -13.32 -14.91 7.12
N VAL A 17 -12.20 -14.39 7.64
CA VAL A 17 -11.24 -15.15 8.45
C VAL A 17 -11.68 -15.21 9.91
N THR A 18 -12.16 -14.10 10.49
CA THR A 18 -12.65 -14.10 11.88
C THR A 18 -13.92 -14.94 12.05
N ARG A 19 -14.79 -14.99 11.04
CA ARG A 19 -15.98 -15.86 11.04
C ARG A 19 -15.63 -17.35 11.01
N ALA A 20 -14.48 -17.71 10.46
CA ALA A 20 -13.97 -19.07 10.45
C ALA A 20 -13.24 -19.46 11.75
N GLY A 21 -13.30 -18.63 12.81
CA GLY A 21 -12.67 -18.89 14.10
C GLY A 21 -11.15 -18.65 14.13
N VAL A 22 -10.60 -18.02 13.09
CA VAL A 22 -9.15 -17.76 13.00
C VAL A 22 -8.78 -16.49 13.76
N LEU A 23 -7.70 -16.57 14.52
CA LEU A 23 -7.14 -15.44 15.25
C LEU A 23 -6.44 -14.47 14.31
N LEU A 24 -6.93 -13.23 14.25
CA LEU A 24 -6.31 -12.16 13.49
C LEU A 24 -5.34 -11.36 14.37
N LEU A 25 -4.04 -11.40 14.02
CA LEU A 25 -3.03 -10.56 14.64
C LEU A 25 -2.73 -9.36 13.73
N ARG A 26 -2.84 -8.15 14.29
CA ARG A 26 -2.52 -6.91 13.59
C ARG A 26 -1.26 -6.32 14.21
N PHE A 27 -0.27 -6.09 13.36
CA PHE A 27 0.93 -5.34 13.71
C PHE A 27 0.86 -3.98 13.03
N SER A 28 1.59 -3.03 13.58
CA SER A 28 1.57 -1.69 13.03
C SER A 28 2.90 -1.04 13.23
N TYR A 29 3.25 -0.23 12.25
CA TYR A 29 4.55 0.40 12.18
C TYR A 29 4.50 1.74 12.89
N ARG A 30 5.65 2.07 13.48
CA ARG A 30 5.89 3.40 13.98
C ARG A 30 6.07 4.32 12.78
N PHE A 31 5.46 5.49 12.86
CA PHE A 31 5.89 6.62 12.07
C PHE A 31 6.91 7.39 12.90
N ARG A 32 8.07 7.78 12.39
CA ARG A 32 8.63 7.65 11.03
C ARG A 32 9.31 6.29 10.82
N LEU A 33 9.27 5.75 9.60
CA LEU A 33 10.15 4.63 9.21
C LEU A 33 11.51 5.21 8.82
N ILE A 34 12.61 4.74 9.40
CA ILE A 34 13.96 5.28 9.09
C ILE A 34 14.74 4.29 8.25
N ARG A 35 14.58 2.98 8.44
CA ARG A 35 15.31 1.96 7.68
C ARG A 35 14.52 0.65 7.53
N ASN A 36 14.93 -0.19 6.59
CA ASN A 36 14.34 -1.51 6.32
C ASN A 36 14.35 -2.44 7.55
N GLU A 37 15.37 -2.34 8.40
CA GLU A 37 15.51 -3.19 9.58
C GLU A 37 14.36 -3.00 10.58
N GLU A 38 13.74 -1.83 10.62
CA GLU A 38 12.57 -1.59 11.48
C GLU A 38 11.37 -2.42 11.02
N ILE A 39 11.15 -2.50 9.71
CA ILE A 39 10.07 -3.31 9.13
C ILE A 39 10.31 -4.80 9.44
N ILE A 40 11.55 -5.26 9.25
CA ILE A 40 11.95 -6.64 9.52
C ILE A 40 11.80 -6.97 11.00
N ALA A 41 12.24 -6.09 11.90
CA ALA A 41 12.15 -6.27 13.34
C ALA A 41 10.69 -6.32 13.82
N GLU A 42 9.85 -5.42 13.30
CA GLU A 42 8.42 -5.39 13.57
C GLU A 42 7.72 -6.67 13.11
N PHE A 43 8.03 -7.13 11.90
CA PHE A 43 7.49 -8.38 11.36
C PHE A 43 7.92 -9.59 12.21
N ARG A 44 9.20 -9.70 12.57
CA ARG A 44 9.72 -10.76 13.45
C ARG A 44 9.06 -10.75 14.83
N ARG A 45 8.85 -9.57 15.42
CA ARG A 45 8.10 -9.43 16.68
C ARG A 45 6.66 -9.91 16.52
N GLY A 46 6.06 -9.62 15.37
CA GLY A 46 4.73 -10.10 15.04
C GLY A 46 4.65 -11.62 14.96
N LEU A 47 5.60 -12.26 14.27
CA LEU A 47 5.74 -13.71 14.23
C LEU A 47 5.91 -14.31 15.63
N GLY A 48 6.72 -13.70 16.50
CA GLY A 48 6.88 -14.11 17.90
C GLY A 48 5.55 -14.12 18.67
N LYS A 49 4.72 -13.08 18.51
CA LYS A 49 3.36 -13.03 19.09
C LYS A 49 2.41 -14.04 18.46
N GLY A 50 2.60 -14.33 17.17
CA GLY A 50 1.92 -15.40 16.45
C GLY A 50 2.14 -16.76 17.10
N LYS A 51 3.41 -17.09 17.37
CA LYS A 51 3.87 -18.34 17.99
C LYS A 51 3.48 -18.47 19.48
N ALA A 52 3.20 -17.37 20.16
CA ALA A 52 2.77 -17.40 21.55
C ALA A 52 1.53 -18.29 21.73
N ASN A 53 1.48 -19.02 22.85
CA ASN A 53 0.43 -19.99 23.19
C ASN A 53 0.39 -21.23 22.28
N GLY A 54 1.54 -21.67 21.78
CA GLY A 54 1.69 -22.98 21.11
C GLY A 54 1.18 -23.04 19.66
N ARG A 55 0.94 -21.89 19.03
CA ARG A 55 0.44 -21.83 17.64
C ARG A 55 1.61 -22.07 16.69
N LYS A 56 1.47 -23.06 15.81
CA LYS A 56 2.49 -23.37 14.81
C LYS A 56 2.36 -22.43 13.63
N ILE A 57 3.52 -21.97 13.24
CA ILE A 57 3.81 -21.35 11.97
C ILE A 57 4.85 -22.46 11.51
N ARG A 58 4.67 -23.22 10.41
CA ARG A 58 5.43 -24.39 9.87
C ARG A 58 6.99 -24.55 9.92
N GLU A 59 7.90 -23.65 9.48
CA GLU A 59 9.37 -23.80 9.74
C GLU A 59 10.06 -22.57 10.38
N GLU A 60 9.79 -21.36 9.90
CA GLU A 60 9.64 -20.15 10.76
C GLU A 60 8.17 -19.85 10.95
N GLY A 61 7.47 -20.04 9.82
CA GLY A 61 6.29 -20.82 9.88
C GLY A 61 5.06 -20.47 9.05
N VAL A 62 5.18 -19.42 8.30
CA VAL A 62 4.02 -18.88 7.65
C VAL A 62 3.68 -19.86 6.55
N GLU A 63 2.52 -20.56 6.65
CA GLU A 63 2.12 -21.56 5.64
C GLU A 63 1.91 -20.90 4.29
N GLN A 64 1.40 -19.66 4.30
CA GLN A 64 1.12 -18.87 3.11
C GLN A 64 1.37 -17.39 3.37
N VAL A 65 2.05 -16.74 2.44
CA VAL A 65 2.35 -15.31 2.41
C VAL A 65 1.48 -14.65 1.34
N PHE A 66 0.65 -13.71 1.79
CA PHE A 66 -0.17 -12.86 0.92
C PHE A 66 0.40 -11.44 0.89
N VAL A 67 0.66 -10.92 -0.29
CA VAL A 67 1.15 -9.55 -0.54
C VAL A 67 0.09 -8.76 -1.31
N ASP A 68 -0.40 -7.68 -0.71
CA ASP A 68 -1.19 -6.66 -1.43
C ASP A 68 -0.25 -5.56 -1.95
N ALA A 69 -0.05 -5.57 -3.25
CA ALA A 69 0.82 -4.69 -4.00
C ALA A 69 0.02 -3.88 -5.05
N ALA A 70 -1.22 -3.50 -4.71
CA ALA A 70 -2.10 -2.72 -5.59
C ALA A 70 -1.47 -1.43 -6.16
N HIS A 71 -0.53 -0.84 -5.43
CA HIS A 71 0.19 0.39 -5.82
C HIS A 71 1.55 0.14 -6.47
N ALA A 72 1.94 -1.12 -6.69
CA ALA A 72 3.32 -1.43 -7.02
C ALA A 72 3.57 -1.48 -8.53
N ILE A 73 2.61 -2.01 -9.31
CA ILE A 73 2.73 -2.08 -10.77
C ILE A 73 2.89 -0.68 -11.36
N GLY A 74 3.91 -0.52 -12.20
CA GLY A 74 4.23 0.75 -12.84
C GLY A 74 4.71 1.84 -11.88
N SER A 75 5.05 1.49 -10.64
CA SER A 75 5.55 2.41 -9.61
C SER A 75 6.85 1.94 -8.95
N VAL A 76 7.04 0.63 -8.78
CA VAL A 76 8.30 0.01 -8.33
C VAL A 76 8.66 -1.16 -9.24
N ASP A 77 9.96 -1.45 -9.35
CA ASP A 77 10.42 -2.62 -10.11
C ASP A 77 10.23 -3.87 -9.26
N ILE A 78 9.63 -4.91 -9.85
CA ILE A 78 9.13 -6.06 -9.10
C ILE A 78 9.41 -7.34 -9.85
N ASN A 79 10.13 -8.22 -9.18
CA ASN A 79 10.23 -9.62 -9.56
C ASN A 79 9.35 -10.47 -8.63
N VAL A 80 8.13 -10.78 -9.08
CA VAL A 80 7.16 -11.56 -8.31
C VAL A 80 7.70 -12.95 -7.92
N LYS A 81 8.57 -13.53 -8.75
CA LYS A 81 9.19 -14.83 -8.48
C LYS A 81 10.20 -14.78 -7.34
N GLU A 82 10.91 -13.65 -7.20
CA GLU A 82 11.91 -13.47 -6.14
C GLU A 82 11.31 -13.04 -4.80
N ILE A 83 10.11 -12.44 -4.80
CA ILE A 83 9.43 -12.03 -3.55
C ILE A 83 9.12 -13.24 -2.66
N GLY A 84 8.88 -14.42 -3.24
CA GLY A 84 8.53 -15.63 -2.49
C GLY A 84 7.14 -15.55 -1.83
N ALA A 85 6.21 -14.79 -2.42
CA ALA A 85 4.82 -14.76 -1.97
C ALA A 85 4.02 -15.91 -2.59
N ASP A 86 3.16 -16.54 -1.80
CA ASP A 86 2.19 -17.53 -2.30
C ASP A 86 1.04 -16.86 -3.06
N PHE A 87 0.67 -15.66 -2.63
CA PHE A 87 -0.35 -14.84 -3.28
C PHE A 87 0.12 -13.39 -3.41
N TYR A 88 0.16 -12.89 -4.64
CA TYR A 88 0.53 -11.53 -4.98
C TYR A 88 -0.62 -10.79 -5.69
N LYS A 89 -1.31 -9.89 -4.99
CA LYS A 89 -2.40 -9.10 -5.57
C LYS A 89 -1.88 -7.74 -5.99
N ALA A 90 -2.02 -7.41 -7.27
CA ALA A 90 -1.75 -6.05 -7.77
C ALA A 90 -2.76 -5.65 -8.85
N SER A 91 -2.94 -4.36 -9.07
CA SER A 91 -3.82 -3.87 -10.14
C SER A 91 -3.08 -4.03 -11.48
N LEU A 92 -3.28 -5.20 -12.11
CA LEU A 92 -2.64 -5.78 -13.32
C LEU A 92 -1.49 -6.81 -13.09
N GLY A 93 -1.76 -7.88 -12.33
CA GLY A 93 -0.84 -9.03 -12.21
C GLY A 93 -1.46 -10.34 -12.70
N PHE A 94 -0.68 -11.14 -13.44
CA PHE A 94 -0.98 -12.51 -13.89
C PHE A 94 -0.05 -13.49 -13.15
N ASP A 95 -0.46 -14.01 -11.99
CA ASP A 95 -0.02 -15.30 -11.37
C ASP A 95 -0.52 -15.42 -9.89
N VAL A 96 -1.83 -15.55 -9.65
CA VAL A 96 -2.42 -15.81 -8.31
C VAL A 96 -3.76 -16.56 -8.29
N HIS A 97 -3.89 -17.65 -7.53
CA HIS A 97 -5.12 -18.45 -7.51
C HIS A 97 -6.34 -17.67 -6.98
N HIS A 98 -7.42 -17.53 -7.76
CA HIS A 98 -8.65 -16.86 -7.34
C HIS A 98 -9.62 -17.83 -6.64
N PRO A 99 -10.39 -17.41 -5.61
CA PRO A 99 -11.31 -18.29 -4.87
C PRO A 99 -12.68 -18.50 -5.54
N VAL A 100 -12.97 -17.80 -6.65
CA VAL A 100 -14.17 -18.04 -7.46
C VAL A 100 -13.75 -18.82 -8.69
N VAL A 101 -14.17 -20.08 -8.73
CA VAL A 101 -13.96 -21.01 -9.85
C VAL A 101 -15.31 -21.32 -10.46
N SER A 102 -15.38 -21.35 -11.80
CA SER A 102 -16.59 -21.73 -12.53
C SER A 102 -16.46 -23.18 -13.02
N HIS A 103 -16.83 -23.48 -14.27
CA HIS A 103 -16.77 -24.83 -14.85
C HIS A 103 -15.34 -25.31 -15.12
N GLU A 104 -14.35 -24.41 -15.12
CA GLU A 104 -12.95 -24.68 -15.43
C GLU A 104 -12.08 -25.10 -14.23
N TYR A 105 -12.71 -25.44 -13.09
CA TYR A 105 -11.99 -25.85 -11.88
C TYR A 105 -11.01 -27.01 -12.13
N GLY A 106 -9.77 -26.88 -11.66
CA GLY A 106 -8.70 -27.87 -11.81
C GLY A 106 -7.80 -27.64 -13.03
N ASN A 107 -8.14 -26.70 -13.92
CA ASN A 107 -7.37 -26.40 -15.14
C ASN A 107 -6.28 -25.36 -14.94
N GLY A 108 -6.06 -24.94 -13.69
CA GLY A 108 -5.07 -23.95 -13.34
C GLY A 108 -5.61 -22.53 -13.50
N LEU A 109 -4.96 -21.63 -12.79
CA LEU A 109 -5.48 -20.30 -12.53
C LEU A 109 -5.90 -19.51 -13.79
N PRO A 110 -5.07 -19.38 -14.84
CA PRO A 110 -5.43 -18.49 -15.95
C PRO A 110 -6.77 -18.87 -16.59
N ILE A 111 -7.05 -20.18 -16.64
CA ILE A 111 -8.28 -20.73 -17.19
C ILE A 111 -9.43 -20.59 -16.19
N GLU A 112 -9.19 -20.94 -14.92
CA GLU A 112 -10.19 -20.83 -13.85
C GLU A 112 -10.69 -19.39 -13.61
N SER A 113 -9.83 -18.40 -13.83
CA SER A 113 -10.14 -16.97 -13.67
C SER A 113 -10.52 -16.24 -14.96
N ALA A 114 -10.42 -16.91 -16.11
CA ALA A 114 -10.79 -16.32 -17.40
C ALA A 114 -12.29 -15.98 -17.41
N TRP A 115 -13.13 -16.90 -16.93
CA TRP A 115 -14.58 -16.75 -16.92
C TRP A 115 -15.19 -16.99 -15.54
N VAL A 116 -15.50 -15.90 -14.84
CA VAL A 116 -16.20 -15.91 -13.53
C VAL A 116 -17.68 -15.52 -13.66
N GLY A 117 -18.24 -15.69 -14.86
CA GLY A 117 -19.58 -15.25 -15.23
C GLY A 117 -19.58 -14.06 -16.21
N THR A 118 -20.78 -13.66 -16.63
CA THR A 118 -20.98 -12.53 -17.54
C THR A 118 -20.57 -11.23 -16.85
N ARG A 119 -19.46 -10.63 -17.28
CA ARG A 119 -18.99 -9.31 -16.86
C ARG A 119 -18.57 -8.49 -18.07
N ASP A 120 -18.37 -7.20 -17.88
CA ASP A 120 -17.73 -6.34 -18.86
C ASP A 120 -16.20 -6.58 -18.82
N TYR A 121 -15.66 -7.10 -19.91
CA TYR A 121 -14.24 -7.40 -20.09
C TYR A 121 -13.45 -6.24 -20.72
N SER A 122 -14.08 -5.11 -21.03
CA SER A 122 -13.46 -4.01 -21.78
C SER A 122 -12.14 -3.55 -21.15
N SER A 123 -12.09 -3.42 -19.82
CA SER A 123 -10.88 -3.01 -19.09
C SER A 123 -9.72 -4.02 -19.21
N GLN A 124 -10.02 -5.31 -19.34
CA GLN A 124 -9.02 -6.37 -19.50
C GLN A 124 -8.51 -6.41 -20.95
N LEU A 125 -9.41 -6.19 -21.92
CA LEU A 125 -9.08 -6.22 -23.34
C LEU A 125 -8.23 -5.03 -23.78
N VAL A 126 -8.31 -3.88 -23.10
CA VAL A 126 -7.49 -2.69 -23.42
C VAL A 126 -6.08 -2.72 -22.81
N VAL A 127 -5.73 -3.74 -22.02
CA VAL A 127 -4.40 -3.82 -21.36
C VAL A 127 -3.25 -3.74 -22.38
N PRO A 128 -3.24 -4.48 -23.50
CA PRO A 128 -2.18 -4.36 -24.50
C PRO A 128 -2.07 -2.94 -25.07
N ALA A 129 -3.20 -2.30 -25.41
CA ALA A 129 -3.22 -0.94 -25.92
C ALA A 129 -2.73 0.10 -24.89
N ALA A 130 -3.01 -0.12 -23.60
CA ALA A 130 -2.50 0.71 -22.52
C ALA A 130 -0.97 0.57 -22.36
N LEU A 131 -0.43 -0.65 -22.48
CA LEU A 131 1.02 -0.89 -22.47
C LEU A 131 1.70 -0.22 -23.68
N GLU A 132 1.13 -0.34 -24.86
CA GLU A 132 1.60 0.38 -26.06
C GLU A 132 1.56 1.90 -25.88
N PHE A 133 0.53 2.43 -25.20
CA PHE A 133 0.48 3.85 -24.84
C PHE A 133 1.61 4.25 -23.91
N VAL A 134 1.85 3.50 -22.83
CA VAL A 134 2.92 3.76 -21.88
C VAL A 134 4.30 3.69 -22.52
N ASN A 135 4.51 2.74 -23.44
CA ASN A 135 5.79 2.57 -24.14
C ASN A 135 6.13 3.70 -25.13
N ARG A 136 5.21 4.64 -25.38
CA ARG A 136 5.48 5.85 -26.19
C ARG A 136 6.23 6.93 -25.41
N PHE A 137 6.27 6.86 -24.08
CA PHE A 137 7.03 7.80 -23.27
C PHE A 137 8.52 7.41 -23.27
N GLU A 138 9.39 8.39 -22.99
CA GLU A 138 10.83 8.16 -22.82
C GLU A 138 11.06 7.09 -21.74
N ASP A 139 11.87 6.07 -22.07
CA ASP A 139 12.12 4.86 -21.27
C ASP A 139 10.85 4.10 -20.82
N GLY A 140 9.72 4.31 -21.51
CA GLY A 140 8.44 3.65 -21.26
C GLY A 140 7.99 3.73 -19.80
N ILE A 141 7.61 2.58 -19.23
CA ILE A 141 7.15 2.53 -17.83
C ILE A 141 8.27 2.88 -16.84
N HIS A 142 9.53 2.51 -17.13
CA HIS A 142 10.66 2.79 -16.24
C HIS A 142 10.96 4.29 -16.17
N GLY A 143 10.85 5.00 -17.29
CA GLY A 143 10.97 6.46 -17.31
C GLY A 143 9.88 7.15 -16.48
N ILE A 144 8.64 6.68 -16.58
CA ILE A 144 7.52 7.18 -15.76
C ILE A 144 7.77 6.92 -14.27
N MET A 145 8.19 5.70 -13.91
CA MET A 145 8.49 5.33 -12.52
C MET A 145 9.58 6.23 -11.93
N LYS A 146 10.69 6.39 -12.65
CA LYS A 146 11.82 7.22 -12.25
C LYS A 146 11.39 8.68 -12.07
N ARG A 147 10.71 9.25 -13.06
CA ARG A 147 10.22 10.63 -13.00
C ARG A 147 9.27 10.85 -11.82
N ASN A 148 8.32 9.95 -11.61
CA ASN A 148 7.37 10.05 -10.51
C ASN A 148 8.09 10.02 -9.15
N HIS A 149 9.04 9.11 -8.97
CA HIS A 149 9.86 9.04 -7.76
C HIS A 149 10.65 10.34 -7.53
N GLU A 150 11.36 10.82 -8.54
CA GLU A 150 12.17 12.04 -8.43
C GLU A 150 11.33 13.28 -8.06
N GLU A 151 10.17 13.45 -8.71
CA GLU A 151 9.27 14.57 -8.43
C GLU A 151 8.67 14.50 -7.03
N VAL A 152 8.17 13.33 -6.58
CA VAL A 152 7.63 13.25 -5.21
C VAL A 152 8.70 13.46 -4.16
N VAL A 153 9.92 12.96 -4.36
CA VAL A 153 11.03 13.18 -3.43
C VAL A 153 11.38 14.66 -3.34
N LYS A 154 11.47 15.35 -4.48
CA LYS A 154 11.71 16.80 -4.53
C LYS A 154 10.61 17.57 -3.80
N MET A 155 9.35 17.31 -4.12
CA MET A 155 8.20 17.99 -3.51
C MET A 155 8.10 17.70 -2.01
N GLY A 156 8.33 16.46 -1.60
CA GLY A 156 8.34 16.07 -0.19
C GLY A 156 9.40 16.83 0.60
N LYS A 157 10.63 16.95 0.06
CA LYS A 157 11.71 17.73 0.70
C LYS A 157 11.34 19.20 0.83
N MET A 158 10.82 19.81 -0.24
CA MET A 158 10.37 21.20 -0.24
C MET A 158 9.32 21.46 0.85
N LEU A 159 8.35 20.56 1.01
CA LEU A 159 7.30 20.70 2.02
C LEU A 159 7.82 20.45 3.44
N ALA A 160 8.65 19.43 3.64
CA ALA A 160 9.27 19.16 4.94
C ALA A 160 10.12 20.34 5.43
N GLU A 161 10.91 20.94 4.54
CA GLU A 161 11.71 22.14 4.83
C GLU A 161 10.82 23.35 5.14
N SER A 162 9.82 23.62 4.29
CA SER A 162 8.92 24.77 4.43
C SER A 162 8.09 24.70 5.71
N TRP A 163 7.61 23.50 6.06
CA TRP A 163 6.80 23.27 7.26
C TRP A 163 7.63 23.03 8.51
N ARG A 164 8.97 22.93 8.37
CA ARG A 164 9.89 22.51 9.45
C ARG A 164 9.45 21.19 10.09
N THR A 165 9.02 20.28 9.24
CA THR A 165 8.65 18.92 9.60
C THR A 165 9.61 17.97 8.90
N ASN A 166 9.16 16.74 8.63
CA ASN A 166 10.06 15.67 8.27
C ASN A 166 9.36 14.64 7.35
N LEU A 167 10.09 13.99 6.44
CA LEU A 167 9.57 12.96 5.50
C LEU A 167 9.18 11.65 6.19
N GLY A 168 8.08 10.99 5.85
CA GLY A 168 7.66 9.78 6.55
C GLY A 168 8.55 8.55 6.45
N SER A 169 9.39 8.52 5.43
CA SER A 169 10.39 7.50 5.14
C SER A 169 11.57 8.12 4.39
N PRO A 170 12.74 7.45 4.35
CA PRO A 170 13.81 7.82 3.46
C PRO A 170 13.34 7.85 2.00
N PRO A 171 13.86 8.77 1.16
CA PRO A 171 13.54 8.84 -0.26
C PRO A 171 13.64 7.51 -0.99
N GLU A 172 14.69 6.73 -0.73
CA GLU A 172 14.95 5.42 -1.33
C GLU A 172 13.89 4.35 -0.99
N MET A 173 13.07 4.58 0.03
CA MET A 173 11.94 3.73 0.41
C MET A 173 10.60 4.23 -0.16
N CYS A 174 10.61 5.29 -0.97
CA CYS A 174 9.43 5.87 -1.60
C CYS A 174 9.32 5.46 -3.08
N ALA A 175 8.09 5.24 -3.55
CA ALA A 175 7.79 5.02 -4.97
C ALA A 175 7.30 6.35 -5.59
N GLY A 176 6.16 6.34 -6.30
CA GLY A 176 5.48 7.55 -6.78
C GLY A 176 4.63 8.29 -5.72
N MET A 177 4.86 8.05 -4.43
CA MET A 177 4.18 8.72 -3.32
C MET A 177 5.15 8.93 -2.15
N ILE A 178 4.97 10.00 -1.39
CA ILE A 178 5.78 10.35 -0.23
C ILE A 178 4.92 10.88 0.92
N MET A 179 5.25 10.48 2.14
CA MET A 179 4.63 11.05 3.33
C MET A 179 5.42 12.25 3.86
N VAL A 180 4.74 13.28 4.35
CA VAL A 180 5.33 14.48 4.95
C VAL A 180 4.59 14.82 6.24
N GLY A 181 5.33 15.12 7.31
CA GLY A 181 4.71 15.56 8.55
C GLY A 181 3.94 16.88 8.38
N LEU A 182 2.75 17.00 8.99
CA LEU A 182 2.01 18.27 8.99
C LEU A 182 2.53 19.21 10.08
N PRO A 183 2.56 20.53 9.82
CA PRO A 183 2.95 21.49 10.84
C PRO A 183 1.91 21.52 11.97
N SER A 184 2.37 21.48 13.22
CA SER A 184 1.54 21.48 14.44
C SER A 184 0.57 22.66 14.53
N ARG A 185 0.88 23.77 13.85
CA ARG A 185 0.03 24.97 13.76
C ARG A 185 -1.33 24.71 13.11
N LEU A 186 -1.48 23.65 12.32
CA LEU A 186 -2.76 23.24 11.75
C LEU A 186 -3.71 22.60 12.77
N ARG A 187 -3.21 22.27 13.97
CA ARG A 187 -3.99 21.76 15.12
C ARG A 187 -4.88 20.56 14.79
N VAL A 188 -4.46 19.73 13.85
CA VAL A 188 -5.13 18.46 13.57
C VAL A 188 -4.84 17.54 14.75
N SER A 189 -5.87 17.12 15.49
CA SER A 189 -5.72 16.34 16.73
C SER A 189 -6.56 15.08 16.76
N SER A 190 -7.26 14.80 15.66
CA SER A 190 -8.16 13.67 15.50
C SER A 190 -8.31 13.29 14.03
N GLU A 191 -8.89 12.12 13.79
CA GLU A 191 -9.28 11.69 12.45
C GLU A 191 -10.33 12.63 11.83
N ASP A 192 -11.21 13.21 12.67
CA ASP A 192 -12.23 14.17 12.24
C ASP A 192 -11.61 15.48 11.77
N ASP A 193 -10.61 15.99 12.51
CA ASP A 193 -9.84 17.17 12.09
C ASP A 193 -9.12 16.93 10.76
N ALA A 194 -8.53 15.74 10.58
CA ALA A 194 -7.86 15.36 9.34
C ALA A 194 -8.85 15.33 8.15
N SER A 195 -10.04 14.78 8.37
CA SER A 195 -11.12 14.75 7.37
C SER A 195 -11.60 16.15 7.01
N ARG A 196 -11.80 17.03 8.00
CA ARG A 196 -12.18 18.44 7.80
C ARG A 196 -11.12 19.20 7.02
N LEU A 197 -9.85 19.05 7.37
CA LEU A 197 -8.75 19.68 6.64
C LEU A 197 -8.68 19.20 5.19
N ARG A 198 -8.86 17.90 4.95
CA ARG A 198 -8.92 17.35 3.59
C ARG A 198 -10.08 17.94 2.78
N SER A 199 -11.28 18.02 3.35
CA SER A 199 -12.42 18.65 2.67
C SER A 199 -12.18 20.13 2.41
N HIS A 200 -11.59 20.85 3.36
CA HIS A 200 -11.23 22.26 3.19
C HIS A 200 -10.23 22.47 2.05
N LEU A 201 -9.19 21.65 1.96
CA LEU A 201 -8.22 21.71 0.85
C LEU A 201 -8.92 21.46 -0.51
N ARG A 202 -9.82 20.48 -0.58
CA ARG A 202 -10.57 20.21 -1.82
C ARG A 202 -11.49 21.36 -2.19
N GLU A 203 -12.30 21.83 -1.25
CA GLU A 203 -13.39 22.78 -1.51
C GLU A 203 -12.89 24.21 -1.70
N CYS A 204 -11.88 24.63 -0.92
CA CYS A 204 -11.37 26.00 -0.96
C CYS A 204 -10.14 26.17 -1.86
N HIS A 205 -9.37 25.10 -2.09
CA HIS A 205 -8.12 25.16 -2.83
C HIS A 205 -8.05 24.22 -4.05
N GLY A 206 -9.05 23.37 -4.27
CA GLY A 206 -9.02 22.38 -5.35
C GLY A 206 -7.96 21.28 -5.15
N VAL A 207 -7.39 21.18 -3.94
CA VAL A 207 -6.33 20.22 -3.62
C VAL A 207 -6.94 19.01 -2.93
N GLU A 208 -6.91 17.86 -3.57
CA GLU A 208 -7.25 16.59 -2.94
C GLU A 208 -5.98 15.98 -2.37
N VAL A 209 -5.95 15.58 -1.09
CA VAL A 209 -4.78 14.91 -0.51
C VAL A 209 -5.19 14.01 0.65
N PRO A 210 -4.74 12.74 0.69
CA PRO A 210 -4.94 11.89 1.86
C PRO A 210 -4.23 12.44 3.10
N ILE A 211 -5.01 12.70 4.15
CA ILE A 211 -4.51 13.12 5.46
C ILE A 211 -4.76 11.99 6.45
N HIS A 212 -3.71 11.56 7.14
CA HIS A 212 -3.79 10.46 8.09
C HIS A 212 -3.46 10.96 9.50
N TYR A 213 -4.44 10.87 10.40
CA TYR A 213 -4.18 11.17 11.80
C TYR A 213 -3.46 9.99 12.47
N GLN A 214 -2.41 10.30 13.23
CA GLN A 214 -1.75 9.33 14.08
C GLN A 214 -1.72 9.88 15.50
N GLY A 215 -2.60 9.33 16.35
CA GLY A 215 -2.57 9.59 17.79
C GLY A 215 -1.25 9.13 18.41
N LEU A 216 -0.72 9.99 19.29
CA LEU A 216 0.52 9.78 20.04
C LEU A 216 0.36 8.55 20.96
N ARG A 217 1.42 7.74 21.09
CA ARG A 217 1.62 6.92 22.30
C ARG A 217 2.72 7.61 23.09
N ASP A 218 2.46 7.82 24.37
CA ASP A 218 3.35 8.35 25.42
C ASP A 218 4.69 8.93 24.90
N GLY A 219 4.72 10.26 24.70
CA GLY A 219 5.96 11.04 24.78
C GLY A 219 6.59 11.61 23.50
N GLU A 220 6.07 11.40 22.28
CA GLU A 220 6.69 11.98 21.07
C GLU A 220 5.69 12.50 20.03
N GLU A 221 5.90 13.74 19.57
CA GLU A 221 5.08 14.54 18.63
C GLU A 221 5.16 14.06 17.15
N GLY A 222 4.02 13.99 16.44
CA GLY A 222 4.02 13.95 14.97
C GLY A 222 2.69 13.58 14.29
N LEU A 223 2.17 14.48 13.46
CA LEU A 223 1.09 14.25 12.49
C LEU A 223 1.62 14.11 11.07
N VAL A 224 0.93 13.39 10.19
CA VAL A 224 1.44 13.03 8.85
C VAL A 224 0.39 13.21 7.77
N VAL A 225 0.83 13.69 6.61
CA VAL A 225 0.06 13.68 5.35
C VAL A 225 0.77 12.82 4.33
N ASN A 226 0.01 12.12 3.50
CA ASN A 226 0.54 11.34 2.40
C ASN A 226 0.27 12.08 1.08
N ILE A 227 1.33 12.40 0.34
CA ILE A 227 1.28 13.18 -0.89
C ILE A 227 1.72 12.25 -2.03
N GLY A 228 0.80 11.97 -2.96
CA GLY A 228 1.08 11.19 -4.16
C GLY A 228 1.31 12.07 -5.39
N ALA A 229 2.11 11.59 -6.34
CA ALA A 229 2.32 12.25 -7.63
C ALA A 229 1.02 12.54 -8.41
N ALA A 230 -0.05 11.79 -8.12
CA ALA A 230 -1.35 11.95 -8.77
C ALA A 230 -2.13 13.22 -8.36
N LEU A 231 -1.61 14.02 -7.43
CA LEU A 231 -2.33 15.15 -6.81
C LEU A 231 -1.77 16.53 -7.17
N ILE A 232 -0.89 16.60 -8.16
CA ILE A 232 -0.43 17.88 -8.69
C ILE A 232 -0.75 17.86 -10.17
N LYS A 233 -2.01 18.20 -10.48
CA LYS A 233 -2.40 18.78 -11.76
C LYS A 233 -2.70 20.25 -11.52
#